data_AF-A0A9D7FBP9-F1
#
_entry.id   AF-A0A9D7FBP9-F1
#
_cell.length_a   1.000
_cell.length_b   1.000
_cell.length_c   1.000
_cell.angle_alpha   90.00
_cell.angle_beta   90.00
_cell.angle_gamma   90.00
#
_symmetry.space_group_name_H-M   'P 1'
#
loop_
_entity.id
_entity.type
_entity.pdbx_description
1 polymer ?
#
loop_
_entity_poly.entity_id
_entity_poly.type
_entity_poly.pdbx_seq_one_letter_code
_entity_poly.pdbx_strand_id
1 'polypeptide(L)'
;MTIMVDTDNSLLRNLREISARQKISSDLSGHLEQYFANADVAGIGEASPEELHGAAVQHHRLGQSRLPGQAVIAFYTPDFDRHGWHSAHTIVDIVTDDMPFLIDSITMLIYHQGLTIHRLMHPLLGVERDASGKLLRSAGLGSVGT
;
A
#
# COMPACT_ATOMS: atom_id res chain seq x y z
N MET A 1 3.12 8.53 -26.26
CA MET A 1 3.98 8.41 -25.05
C MET A 1 3.93 9.67 -24.16
N THR A 2 2.80 10.40 -24.14
CA THR A 2 2.62 11.62 -23.32
C THR A 2 1.47 11.47 -22.32
N ILE A 3 0.48 10.62 -22.63
CA ILE A 3 -0.75 10.44 -21.83
C ILE A 3 -0.48 9.66 -20.53
N MET A 4 0.40 8.65 -20.54
CA MET A 4 0.69 7.86 -19.32
C MET A 4 1.45 8.65 -18.25
N VAL A 5 2.41 9.49 -18.65
CA VAL A 5 3.16 10.35 -17.73
C VAL A 5 2.24 11.39 -17.06
N ASP A 6 1.18 11.81 -17.74
CA ASP A 6 0.23 12.80 -17.24
C ASP A 6 -0.71 12.20 -16.17
N THR A 7 -1.13 10.94 -16.35
CA THR A 7 -1.99 10.22 -15.41
C THR A 7 -1.28 9.90 -14.09
N ASP A 8 -0.04 9.41 -14.14
CA ASP A 8 0.76 9.11 -12.95
C ASP A 8 1.01 10.38 -12.11
N ASN A 9 1.36 11.48 -12.79
CA ASN A 9 1.54 12.77 -12.16
C ASN A 9 0.23 13.31 -11.55
N SER A 10 -0.91 13.06 -12.19
CA SER A 10 -2.23 13.46 -11.67
C SER A 10 -2.61 12.68 -10.41
N LEU A 11 -2.38 11.36 -10.38
CA LEU A 11 -2.68 10.52 -9.21
C LEU A 11 -1.84 10.95 -8.00
N LEU A 12 -0.52 11.07 -8.14
CA LEU A 12 0.37 11.46 -7.04
C LEU A 12 0.01 12.85 -6.49
N ARG A 13 -0.37 13.78 -7.37
CA ARG A 13 -0.87 15.09 -6.95
C ARG A 13 -2.16 14.97 -6.13
N ASN A 14 -3.14 14.19 -6.60
CA ASN A 14 -4.40 13.99 -5.87
C ASN A 14 -4.15 13.37 -4.47
N LEU A 15 -3.26 12.37 -4.38
CA LEU A 15 -2.89 11.72 -3.12
C LEU A 15 -2.22 12.70 -2.14
N ARG A 16 -1.37 13.60 -2.64
CA ARG A 16 -0.77 14.69 -1.84
C ARG A 16 -1.83 15.67 -1.33
N GLU A 17 -2.77 16.06 -2.18
CA GLU A 17 -3.87 16.95 -1.79
C GLU A 17 -4.79 16.32 -0.75
N ILE A 18 -5.09 15.02 -0.85
CA ILE A 18 -5.85 14.27 0.17
C ILE A 18 -5.07 14.25 1.48
N SER A 19 -3.78 13.92 1.42
CA SER A 19 -2.89 13.90 2.59
C SER A 19 -2.85 15.24 3.32
N ALA A 20 -2.74 16.34 2.58
CA ALA A 20 -2.76 17.70 3.12
C ALA A 20 -4.12 18.03 3.77
N ARG A 21 -5.23 17.69 3.12
CA ARG A 21 -6.60 17.89 3.66
C ARG A 21 -6.83 17.11 4.95
N GLN A 22 -6.37 15.87 5.02
CA GLN A 22 -6.49 15.00 6.20
C GLN A 22 -5.47 15.32 7.31
N LYS A 23 -4.51 16.23 7.06
CA LYS A 23 -3.49 16.65 8.03
C LYS A 23 -2.71 15.48 8.63
N ILE A 24 -2.34 14.52 7.78
CA ILE A 24 -1.53 13.37 8.19
C ILE A 24 -0.10 13.81 8.56
N SER A 25 0.62 12.98 9.33
CA SER A 25 2.00 13.28 9.71
C SER A 25 2.94 13.30 8.50
N SER A 26 4.06 14.01 8.62
CA SER A 26 5.12 14.03 7.60
C SER A 26 5.64 12.63 7.29
N ASP A 27 5.76 11.78 8.31
CA ASP A 27 6.28 10.40 8.15
C ASP A 27 5.30 9.55 7.34
N LEU A 28 4.00 9.68 7.60
CA LEU A 28 2.99 8.98 6.82
C LEU A 28 2.94 9.53 5.39
N SER A 29 3.02 10.84 5.22
CA SER A 29 3.08 11.45 3.88
C SER A 29 4.29 10.93 3.09
N GLY A 30 5.47 10.89 3.69
CA GLY A 30 6.68 10.35 3.07
C GLY A 30 6.56 8.86 2.74
N HIS A 31 5.95 8.07 3.65
CA HIS A 31 5.64 6.66 3.38
C HIS A 31 4.73 6.50 2.16
N LEU A 32 3.63 7.26 2.08
CA LEU A 32 2.69 7.18 0.96
C LEU A 32 3.34 7.62 -0.37
N GLU A 33 4.25 8.59 -0.35
CA GLU A 33 5.02 8.94 -1.55
C GLU A 33 5.86 7.77 -2.06
N GLN A 34 6.53 7.03 -1.16
CA GLN A 34 7.29 5.84 -1.54
C GLN A 34 6.38 4.68 -1.95
N TYR A 35 5.22 4.55 -1.31
CA TYR A 35 4.21 3.52 -1.60
C TYR A 35 3.76 3.56 -3.06
N PHE A 36 3.53 4.76 -3.57
CA PHE A 36 3.05 4.97 -4.94
C PHE A 36 4.15 5.32 -5.94
N ALA A 37 5.42 5.40 -5.52
CA ALA A 37 6.52 5.86 -6.38
C ALA A 37 6.70 5.03 -7.67
N ASN A 38 6.40 3.73 -7.60
CA ASN A 38 6.49 2.81 -8.73
C ASN A 38 5.15 2.13 -9.02
N ALA A 39 4.04 2.76 -8.63
CA ALA A 39 2.72 2.18 -8.84
C ALA A 39 2.40 2.10 -10.34
N ASP A 40 1.98 0.92 -10.80
CA ASP A 40 1.40 0.76 -12.13
C ASP A 40 -0.03 1.31 -12.11
N VAL A 41 -0.19 2.57 -12.54
CA VAL A 41 -1.48 3.27 -12.54
C VAL A 41 -2.49 2.60 -13.47
N ALA A 42 -2.04 1.90 -14.52
CA ALA A 42 -2.94 1.11 -15.35
C ALA A 42 -3.49 -0.11 -14.58
N GLY A 43 -2.66 -0.73 -13.74
CA GLY A 43 -3.03 -1.89 -12.90
C GLY A 43 -3.90 -1.54 -11.68
N ILE A 44 -3.91 -0.27 -11.25
CA ILE A 44 -4.73 0.19 -10.12
C ILE A 44 -6.24 0.17 -10.45
N GLY A 45 -6.61 0.19 -11.72
CA GLY A 45 -8.01 0.12 -12.18
C GLY A 45 -8.83 1.36 -11.79
N GLU A 46 -10.15 1.19 -11.66
CA GLU A 46 -11.12 2.29 -11.43
C GLU A 46 -11.16 2.83 -9.99
N ALA A 47 -10.10 2.61 -9.20
CA ALA A 47 -10.06 3.12 -7.83
C ALA A 47 -10.07 4.64 -7.81
N SER A 48 -10.88 5.23 -6.94
CA SER A 48 -10.73 6.64 -6.62
C SER A 48 -9.41 6.90 -5.88
N PRO A 49 -8.79 8.08 -6.02
CA PRO A 49 -7.65 8.48 -5.20
C PRO A 49 -7.91 8.37 -3.69
N GLU A 50 -9.15 8.61 -3.26
CA GLU A 50 -9.59 8.46 -1.86
C GLU A 50 -9.54 6.99 -1.39
N GLU A 51 -9.99 6.05 -2.21
CA GLU A 51 -9.89 4.62 -1.91
C GLU A 51 -8.43 4.16 -1.82
N LEU A 52 -7.58 4.60 -2.75
CA LEU A 52 -6.17 4.25 -2.76
C LEU A 52 -5.44 4.83 -1.57
N HIS A 53 -5.74 6.07 -1.23
CA HIS A 53 -5.20 6.73 -0.04
C HIS A 53 -5.62 5.98 1.23
N GLY A 54 -6.90 5.69 1.39
CA GLY A 54 -7.43 4.94 2.53
C GLY A 54 -6.80 3.55 2.67
N ALA A 55 -6.68 2.83 1.56
CA ALA A 55 -6.00 1.52 1.49
C ALA A 55 -4.55 1.60 1.95
N ALA A 56 -3.77 2.53 1.39
CA ALA A 56 -2.35 2.67 1.72
C ALA A 56 -2.13 3.14 3.17
N VAL A 57 -3.00 4.01 3.71
CA VAL A 57 -2.96 4.40 5.13
C VAL A 57 -3.24 3.21 6.04
N GLN A 58 -4.22 2.37 5.68
CA GLN A 58 -4.55 1.16 6.43
C GLN A 58 -3.43 0.11 6.37
N HIS A 59 -2.81 -0.08 5.19
CA HIS A 59 -1.66 -0.97 5.00
C HIS A 59 -0.44 -0.49 5.79
N HIS A 60 -0.15 0.82 5.78
CA HIS A 60 0.89 1.41 6.64
C HIS A 60 0.62 1.13 8.13
N ARG A 61 -0.64 1.30 8.57
CA ARG A 61 -1.03 1.03 9.97
C ARG A 61 -0.78 -0.43 10.34
N LEU A 62 -1.12 -1.37 9.47
CA LEU A 62 -0.84 -2.79 9.66
C LEU A 62 0.68 -3.03 9.80
N GLY A 63 1.48 -2.35 8.99
CA GLY A 63 2.94 -2.47 8.97
C GLY A 63 3.67 -1.72 10.10
N GLN A 64 3.01 -1.02 11.01
CA GLN A 64 3.69 -0.21 12.03
C GLN A 64 4.57 -1.03 12.98
N SER A 65 4.20 -2.29 13.25
CA SER A 65 4.99 -3.21 14.06
C SER A 65 5.07 -4.58 13.38
N ARG A 66 6.27 -5.00 13.02
CA ARG A 66 6.55 -6.28 12.38
C ARG A 66 7.99 -6.70 12.66
N LEU A 67 8.20 -7.92 13.16
CA LEU A 67 9.54 -8.48 13.31
C LEU A 67 10.06 -9.01 11.96
N PRO A 68 11.39 -8.98 11.72
CA PRO A 68 11.99 -9.57 10.52
C PRO A 68 11.60 -11.04 10.34
N GLY A 69 11.38 -11.46 9.09
CA GLY A 69 10.96 -12.82 8.75
C GLY A 69 9.50 -13.17 9.07
N GLN A 70 8.73 -12.23 9.62
CA GLN A 70 7.30 -12.43 9.88
C GLN A 70 6.44 -11.65 8.89
N ALA A 71 5.33 -12.25 8.47
CA ALA A 71 4.26 -11.56 7.77
C ALA A 71 3.18 -11.12 8.76
N VAL A 72 2.62 -9.92 8.57
CA VAL A 72 1.39 -9.48 9.23
C VAL A 72 0.31 -9.31 8.16
N ILE A 73 -0.88 -9.81 8.45
CA ILE A 73 -1.97 -9.92 7.49
C ILE A 73 -3.26 -9.41 8.12
N ALA A 74 -4.05 -8.65 7.36
CA ALA A 74 -5.39 -8.25 7.74
C ALA A 74 -6.40 -8.57 6.62
N PHE A 75 -7.59 -9.01 7.03
CA PHE A 75 -8.72 -9.30 6.15
C PHE A 75 -9.91 -8.47 6.61
N TYR A 76 -10.39 -7.54 5.77
CA TYR A 76 -11.49 -6.64 6.15
C TYR A 76 -12.21 -6.10 4.91
N THR A 77 -13.46 -5.70 5.08
CA THR A 77 -14.19 -4.91 4.08
C THR A 77 -14.32 -3.50 4.64
N PRO A 78 -13.66 -2.49 4.04
CA PRO A 78 -13.68 -1.15 4.60
C PRO A 78 -15.06 -0.52 4.50
N ASP A 79 -15.51 -0.01 5.65
CA ASP A 79 -16.66 0.87 5.81
C ASP A 79 -16.20 2.22 6.39
N PHE A 80 -16.93 3.28 6.02
CA PHE A 80 -16.57 4.65 6.39
C PHE A 80 -16.50 4.86 7.91
N ASP A 81 -17.41 4.29 8.68
CA ASP A 81 -17.51 4.53 10.11
C ASP A 81 -16.30 3.99 10.87
N ARG A 82 -15.80 2.82 10.48
CA ARG A 82 -14.68 2.15 11.16
C ARG A 82 -13.31 2.50 10.57
N HIS A 83 -13.24 2.66 9.24
CA HIS A 83 -11.97 2.75 8.53
C HIS A 83 -11.70 4.16 8.00
N GLY A 84 -12.72 5.01 7.90
CA GLY A 84 -12.63 6.36 7.30
C GLY A 84 -12.63 6.34 5.77
N TRP A 85 -12.85 5.18 5.16
CA TRP A 85 -12.96 4.98 3.72
C TRP A 85 -13.80 3.73 3.43
N HIS A 86 -14.21 3.56 2.18
CA HIS A 86 -15.08 2.46 1.76
C HIS A 86 -14.56 1.80 0.51
N SER A 87 -14.84 0.51 0.35
CA SER A 87 -14.69 -0.22 -0.91
C SER A 87 -15.82 -1.24 -1.03
N ALA A 88 -16.24 -1.50 -2.27
CA ALA A 88 -17.20 -2.57 -2.56
C ALA A 88 -16.63 -3.99 -2.40
N HIS A 89 -15.30 -4.11 -2.22
CA HIS A 89 -14.60 -5.39 -2.16
C HIS A 89 -13.91 -5.60 -0.80
N THR A 90 -13.75 -6.87 -0.43
CA THR A 90 -12.91 -7.28 0.69
C THR A 90 -11.44 -7.13 0.33
N ILE A 91 -10.66 -6.69 1.32
CA ILE A 91 -9.23 -6.39 1.19
C ILE A 91 -8.44 -7.38 2.02
N VAL A 92 -7.34 -7.83 1.42
CA VAL A 92 -6.31 -8.65 2.04
C VAL A 92 -5.02 -7.84 2.04
N ASP A 93 -4.72 -7.23 3.18
CA ASP A 93 -3.48 -6.48 3.37
C ASP A 93 -2.41 -7.43 3.89
N ILE A 94 -1.24 -7.45 3.24
CA ILE A 94 -0.09 -8.28 3.62
C ILE A 94 1.14 -7.39 3.70
N VAL A 95 1.81 -7.38 4.86
CA VAL A 95 3.13 -6.75 5.02
C VAL A 95 4.12 -7.85 5.39
N THR A 96 5.09 -8.09 4.52
CA THR A 96 6.08 -9.16 4.62
C THR A 96 7.42 -8.69 4.04
N ASP A 97 8.47 -9.48 4.25
CA ASP A 97 9.70 -9.35 3.47
C ASP A 97 9.44 -9.77 2.01
N ASP A 98 10.11 -9.11 1.07
CA ASP A 98 10.05 -9.50 -0.34
C ASP A 98 10.79 -10.82 -0.56
N MET A 99 10.25 -11.66 -1.44
CA MET A 99 10.80 -12.97 -1.73
C MET A 99 10.37 -13.49 -3.10
N PRO A 100 11.15 -14.37 -3.75
CA PRO A 100 10.78 -14.96 -5.03
C PRO A 100 9.40 -15.61 -4.99
N PHE A 101 8.62 -15.39 -6.05
CA PHE A 101 7.28 -15.96 -6.26
C PHE A 101 6.21 -15.54 -5.24
N LEU A 102 6.44 -14.49 -4.44
CA LEU A 102 5.48 -14.03 -3.42
C LEU A 102 4.09 -13.75 -4.02
N ILE A 103 4.04 -12.90 -5.05
CA ILE A 103 2.79 -12.52 -5.70
C ILE A 103 2.12 -13.70 -6.40
N ASP A 104 2.89 -14.52 -7.12
CA ASP A 104 2.33 -15.68 -7.82
C ASP A 104 1.72 -16.69 -6.84
N SER A 105 2.39 -16.92 -5.71
CA SER A 105 1.93 -17.85 -4.68
C SER A 105 0.64 -17.36 -4.00
N ILE A 106 0.57 -16.08 -3.64
CA ILE A 106 -0.65 -15.48 -3.06
C ILE A 106 -1.79 -15.51 -4.07
N THR A 107 -1.50 -15.13 -5.32
CA THR A 107 -2.49 -15.09 -6.40
C THR A 107 -3.05 -16.48 -6.69
N MET A 108 -2.19 -17.48 -6.79
CA MET A 108 -2.58 -18.88 -6.97
C MET A 108 -3.42 -19.38 -5.79
N LEU A 109 -3.06 -19.03 -4.55
CA LEU A 109 -3.83 -19.41 -3.36
C LEU A 109 -5.25 -18.81 -3.41
N ILE A 110 -5.38 -17.52 -3.73
CA ILE A 110 -6.69 -16.86 -3.80
C ILE A 110 -7.56 -17.50 -4.89
N TYR A 111 -7.00 -17.74 -6.08
CA TYR A 111 -7.73 -18.42 -7.16
C TYR A 111 -8.08 -19.86 -6.82
N HIS A 112 -7.21 -20.59 -6.12
CA HIS A 112 -7.50 -21.95 -5.65
C HIS A 112 -8.69 -22.00 -4.68
N GLN A 113 -8.92 -20.92 -3.91
CA GLN A 113 -10.13 -20.78 -3.08
C GLN A 113 -11.37 -20.35 -3.87
N GLY A 114 -11.30 -20.25 -5.21
CA GLY A 114 -12.40 -19.83 -6.06
C GLY A 114 -12.74 -18.35 -5.95
N LEU A 115 -11.82 -17.53 -5.43
CA LEU A 115 -12.01 -16.08 -5.28
C LEU A 115 -11.40 -15.33 -6.47
N THR A 116 -11.96 -14.17 -6.78
CA THR A 116 -11.44 -13.27 -7.81
C THR A 116 -10.67 -12.12 -7.18
N ILE A 117 -9.50 -11.81 -7.73
CA ILE A 117 -8.75 -10.61 -7.38
C ILE A 117 -9.22 -9.48 -8.28
N HIS A 118 -9.89 -8.49 -7.69
CA HIS A 118 -10.36 -7.31 -8.43
C HIS A 118 -9.25 -6.27 -8.65
N ARG A 119 -8.29 -6.21 -7.72
CA ARG A 119 -7.15 -5.30 -7.74
C ARG A 119 -5.99 -5.92 -6.98
N LEU A 120 -4.78 -5.73 -7.49
CA LEU A 120 -3.55 -6.13 -6.83
C LEU A 120 -2.60 -4.93 -6.81
N MET A 121 -2.13 -4.54 -5.63
CA MET A 121 -1.08 -3.54 -5.46
C MET A 121 0.07 -4.17 -4.67
N HIS A 122 1.29 -4.03 -5.19
CA HIS A 122 2.49 -4.56 -4.55
C HIS A 122 3.56 -3.46 -4.43
N PRO A 123 3.46 -2.58 -3.43
CA PRO A 123 4.51 -1.61 -3.15
C PRO A 123 5.74 -2.33 -2.59
N LEU A 124 6.91 -2.05 -3.16
CA LEU A 124 8.19 -2.44 -2.59
C LEU A 124 8.84 -1.22 -1.93
N LEU A 125 9.03 -1.32 -0.62
CA LEU A 125 9.48 -0.21 0.23
C LEU A 125 10.78 -0.55 0.93
N GLY A 126 11.71 0.40 0.96
CA GLY A 126 12.78 0.39 1.95
C GLY A 126 12.23 0.83 3.30
N VAL A 127 12.47 0.08 4.38
CA VAL A 127 12.01 0.45 5.72
C VAL A 127 13.10 0.24 6.77
N GLU A 128 13.17 1.16 7.72
CA GLU A 128 14.02 1.02 8.90
C GLU A 128 13.13 0.74 10.12
N ARG A 129 13.50 -0.27 10.91
CA ARG A 129 12.77 -0.69 12.11
C ARG A 129 13.71 -0.78 13.30
N ASP A 130 13.18 -0.53 14.49
CA ASP A 130 13.91 -0.81 15.72
C ASP A 130 13.90 -2.31 16.06
N ALA A 131 14.61 -2.68 17.13
CA ALA A 131 14.72 -4.06 17.61
C ALA A 131 13.37 -4.68 18.05
N SER A 132 12.35 -3.85 18.33
CA SER A 132 11.00 -4.32 18.64
C SER A 132 10.12 -4.50 17.40
N GLY A 133 10.67 -4.21 16.21
CA GLY A 133 9.95 -4.28 14.94
C GLY A 133 9.12 -3.03 14.63
N LYS A 134 9.23 -1.96 15.44
CA LYS A 134 8.51 -0.71 15.20
C LYS A 134 9.11 0.02 14.01
N LEU A 135 8.26 0.47 13.09
CA LEU A 135 8.66 1.27 11.94
C LEU A 135 9.21 2.64 12.41
N LEU A 136 10.44 2.95 12.00
CA LEU A 136 11.10 4.23 12.26
C LEU A 136 11.02 5.16 11.05
N ARG A 137 11.29 4.64 9.85
CA ARG A 137 11.10 5.38 8.60
C ARG A 137 10.80 4.48 7.42
N SER A 138 10.28 5.08 6.36
CA SER A 138 10.21 4.48 5.03
C SER A 138 11.03 5.31 4.04
N ALA A 139 11.62 4.64 3.06
CA ALA A 139 12.43 5.23 2.01
C ALA A 139 12.25 4.44 0.70
N GLY A 140 12.82 4.97 -0.38
CA GLY A 140 12.88 4.25 -1.64
C GLY A 140 13.67 2.95 -1.49
N LEU A 141 13.25 1.90 -2.18
CA LEU A 141 13.95 0.61 -2.18
C LEU A 141 15.44 0.79 -2.53
N GLY A 142 16.33 0.17 -1.74
CA GLY A 142 17.78 0.26 -1.93
C GLY A 142 18.43 1.53 -1.37
N SER A 143 17.68 2.37 -0.64
CA SER A 143 18.26 3.48 0.12
C SER A 143 19.18 2.98 1.23
N VAL A 144 20.18 3.78 1.61
CA VAL A 144 21.08 3.43 2.71
C VAL A 144 20.28 3.24 4.01
N GLY A 145 20.51 2.12 4.71
CA GLY A 145 19.85 1.80 5.98
C GLY A 145 18.43 1.24 5.86
N THR A 146 18.04 0.76 4.67
CA THR A 146 16.79 0.01 4.43
C THR A 146 17.05 -1.32 3.75
#